data_AF-A1SWN4-F1
#
_entry.id   AF-A1SWN4-F1
#
_cell.length_a   1.000
_cell.length_b   1.000
_cell.length_c   1.000
_cell.angle_alpha   90.00
_cell.angle_beta   90.00
_cell.angle_gamma   90.00
#
_symmetry.space_group_name_H-M   'P 1'
#
loop_
_entity.id
_entity.type
_entity.pdbx_description
1 polymer ?
#
loop_
_entity_poly.entity_id
_entity_poly.type
_entity_poly.pdbx_seq_one_letter_code
_entity_poly.pdbx_strand_id
1 'polypeptide(L)'
;METQVMSNHLLDMNKGAADIEIAVRKGEFFVHATPTGNGFSICMFEHGGPNWSYFFATESEALAERNDISELYNQQITVGDRVETDVWDGVVLKAKRHLEGDLIALYQGDTFIGSKTWKSLSGL
;
A
#
# COMPACT_ATOMS: atom_id res chain seq x y z
N MET A 1 21.10 0.03 12.80
CA MET A 1 20.07 -0.20 13.84
C MET A 1 18.68 0.15 13.31
N GLU A 2 18.52 1.23 12.54
CA GLU A 2 17.23 1.66 11.94
C GLU A 2 16.65 0.67 10.91
N THR A 3 17.51 0.08 10.08
CA THR A 3 17.15 -0.94 9.06
C THR A 3 16.39 -2.14 9.65
N GLN A 4 16.65 -2.49 10.91
CA GLN A 4 16.02 -3.63 11.60
C GLN A 4 14.64 -3.25 12.18
N VAL A 5 14.44 -1.98 12.54
CA VAL A 5 13.18 -1.46 13.08
C VAL A 5 12.10 -1.40 12.00
N MET A 6 12.43 -0.93 10.78
CA MET A 6 11.47 -0.92 9.66
C MET A 6 11.08 -2.35 9.24
N SER A 7 12.06 -3.27 9.20
CA SER A 7 11.79 -4.66 8.84
C SER A 7 10.82 -5.30 9.84
N ASN A 8 11.03 -5.09 11.14
CA ASN A 8 10.13 -5.61 12.18
C ASN A 8 8.73 -5.00 12.08
N HIS A 9 8.62 -3.70 11.78
CA HIS A 9 7.32 -3.04 11.65
C HIS A 9 6.52 -3.56 10.45
N LEU A 10 7.15 -3.70 9.28
CA LEU A 10 6.51 -4.27 8.09
C LEU A 10 6.09 -5.73 8.29
N LEU A 11 6.86 -6.50 9.08
CA LEU A 11 6.52 -7.88 9.43
C LEU A 11 5.38 -7.96 10.44
N ASP A 12 5.35 -7.09 11.44
CA ASP A 12 4.30 -7.04 12.47
C ASP A 12 2.93 -6.65 11.90
N MET A 13 2.89 -5.78 10.89
CA MET A 13 1.66 -5.39 10.19
C MET A 13 1.10 -6.51 9.29
N ASN A 14 1.93 -7.47 8.90
CA ASN A 14 1.60 -8.51 7.94
C ASN A 14 1.57 -9.91 8.56
N LYS A 15 1.25 -10.02 9.86
CA LYS A 15 1.15 -11.30 10.58
C LYS A 15 0.24 -12.28 9.83
N GLY A 16 0.83 -13.21 9.07
CA GLY A 16 0.08 -14.30 8.43
C GLY A 16 0.62 -14.84 7.10
N ALA A 17 1.44 -14.11 6.35
CA ALA A 17 1.91 -14.57 5.03
C ALA A 17 3.44 -14.72 4.98
N ALA A 18 3.93 -15.93 4.70
CA ALA A 18 5.38 -16.18 4.54
C ALA A 18 5.97 -15.42 3.34
N ASP A 19 5.16 -15.20 2.31
CA ASP A 19 5.60 -14.57 1.07
C ASP A 19 5.87 -13.07 1.22
N ILE A 20 5.07 -12.37 2.04
CA ILE A 20 5.31 -10.94 2.31
C ILE A 20 6.54 -10.74 3.20
N GLU A 21 6.83 -11.67 4.11
CA GLU A 21 8.08 -11.66 4.85
C GLU A 21 9.30 -11.78 3.91
N ILE A 22 9.23 -12.70 2.94
CA ILE A 22 10.28 -12.86 1.93
C ILE A 22 10.39 -11.61 1.05
N ALA A 23 9.28 -11.04 0.61
CA ALA A 23 9.23 -9.84 -0.23
C ALA A 23 9.84 -8.62 0.49
N VAL A 24 9.46 -8.39 1.75
CA VAL A 24 10.02 -7.34 2.61
C VAL A 24 11.52 -7.53 2.83
N ARG A 25 11.98 -8.77 3.06
CA ARG A 25 13.41 -9.09 3.21
C ARG A 25 14.20 -8.86 1.91
N LYS A 26 13.62 -9.19 0.75
CA LYS A 26 14.18 -8.91 -0.58
C LYS A 26 14.15 -7.42 -0.93
N GLY A 27 13.31 -6.64 -0.25
CA GLY A 27 13.14 -5.22 -0.48
C GLY A 27 12.30 -4.89 -1.71
N GLU A 28 11.54 -5.84 -2.25
CA GLU A 28 10.57 -5.59 -3.33
C GLU A 28 9.22 -6.17 -2.95
N PHE A 29 8.18 -5.34 -2.97
CA PHE A 29 6.80 -5.70 -2.63
C PHE A 29 5.84 -4.74 -3.35
N PHE A 30 4.54 -4.92 -3.15
CA PHE A 30 3.48 -4.09 -3.74
C PHE A 30 2.66 -3.41 -2.66
N VAL A 31 2.09 -2.26 -2.98
CA VAL A 31 1.25 -1.46 -2.08
C VAL A 31 0.01 -0.98 -2.81
N HIS A 32 -1.06 -0.77 -2.06
CA HIS A 32 -2.13 0.11 -2.50
C HIS A 32 -1.76 1.55 -2.22
N ALA A 33 -2.01 2.42 -3.17
CA ALA A 33 -1.74 3.84 -3.05
C ALA A 33 -2.87 4.67 -3.64
N THR A 34 -3.36 5.65 -2.89
CA THR A 34 -4.36 6.62 -3.32
C THR A 34 -3.67 7.81 -3.95
N PRO A 35 -4.02 8.21 -5.19
CA PRO A 35 -3.51 9.44 -5.79
C PRO A 35 -3.82 10.66 -4.92
N THR A 36 -2.88 11.60 -4.81
CA THR A 36 -3.08 12.89 -4.16
C THR A 36 -2.78 14.01 -5.15
N GLY A 37 -3.05 15.26 -4.76
CA GLY A 37 -2.70 16.41 -5.61
C GLY A 37 -1.19 16.56 -5.89
N ASN A 38 -0.34 15.85 -5.15
CA ASN A 38 1.12 15.96 -5.22
C ASN A 38 1.85 14.62 -5.41
N GLY A 39 1.12 13.49 -5.45
CA GLY A 39 1.71 12.17 -5.64
C GLY A 39 0.78 11.03 -5.23
N PHE A 40 1.22 10.19 -4.29
CA PHE A 40 0.48 9.03 -3.80
C PHE A 40 0.55 8.88 -2.28
N SER A 41 -0.58 8.60 -1.63
CA SER A 41 -0.63 8.15 -0.25
C SER A 41 -0.72 6.63 -0.21
N ILE A 42 0.22 5.94 0.42
CA ILE A 42 0.10 4.48 0.64
C ILE A 42 -0.66 4.12 1.93
N CYS A 43 -1.14 5.14 2.64
CA CYS A 43 -2.06 4.97 3.75
C CYS A 43 -3.46 4.88 3.16
N MET A 44 -4.18 3.81 3.48
CA MET A 44 -5.59 3.73 3.16
C MET A 44 -6.34 4.72 4.06
N PHE A 45 -7.30 5.46 3.49
CA PHE A 45 -8.26 6.23 4.27
C PHE A 45 -9.16 5.27 5.05
N GLU A 46 -9.13 5.44 6.36
CA GLU A 46 -9.98 4.79 7.34
C GLU A 46 -11.48 4.82 7.01
N HIS A 47 -12.11 3.65 6.94
CA HIS A 47 -13.52 3.51 7.30
C HIS A 47 -13.61 3.10 8.79
N GLY A 48 -13.29 4.05 9.68
CA GLY A 48 -13.63 3.95 11.11
C GLY A 48 -12.71 3.11 12.03
N GLY A 49 -11.46 2.80 11.67
CA GLY A 49 -10.48 2.15 12.55
C GLY A 49 -9.05 2.09 11.99
N PRO A 50 -8.01 1.98 12.83
CA PRO A 50 -6.62 2.42 12.55
C PRO A 50 -6.13 2.23 11.10
N ASN A 51 -5.67 3.31 10.46
CA ASN A 51 -5.08 3.35 9.12
C ASN A 51 -3.94 2.33 9.00
N TRP A 52 -4.17 1.23 8.27
CA TRP A 52 -3.13 0.23 8.02
C TRP A 52 -2.68 0.27 6.56
N SER A 53 -1.37 0.33 6.35
CA SER A 53 -0.76 0.12 5.04
C SER A 53 -0.80 -1.37 4.70
N TYR A 54 -1.42 -1.70 3.57
CA TYR A 54 -1.43 -3.06 3.03
C TYR A 54 -0.24 -3.26 2.09
N PHE A 55 0.58 -4.24 2.40
CA PHE A 55 1.72 -4.65 1.58
C PHE A 55 1.44 -6.05 1.05
N PHE A 56 1.78 -6.29 -0.22
CA PHE A 56 1.55 -7.56 -0.90
C PHE A 56 2.86 -8.10 -1.46
N ALA A 57 3.04 -9.41 -1.43
CA ALA A 57 4.25 -10.03 -1.94
C ALA A 57 4.30 -9.97 -3.47
N THR A 58 3.13 -10.08 -4.10
CA THR A 58 2.97 -10.12 -5.55
C THR A 58 1.99 -9.05 -6.06
N GLU A 59 2.15 -8.66 -7.32
CA GLU A 59 1.22 -7.76 -7.99
C GLU A 59 -0.18 -8.35 -8.10
N SER A 60 -0.26 -9.67 -8.33
CA SER A 60 -1.53 -10.38 -8.46
C SER A 60 -2.34 -10.35 -7.17
N GLU A 61 -1.72 -10.56 -6.00
CA GLU A 61 -2.38 -10.42 -4.70
C GLU A 61 -2.87 -8.98 -4.49
N ALA A 62 -2.01 -8.00 -4.79
CA ALA A 62 -2.40 -6.59 -4.67
C ALA A 62 -3.57 -6.24 -5.57
N LEU A 63 -3.59 -6.74 -6.82
CA LEU A 63 -4.67 -6.52 -7.77
C LEU A 63 -5.97 -7.25 -7.38
N ALA A 64 -5.87 -8.43 -6.77
CA ALA A 64 -7.04 -9.15 -6.28
C ALA A 64 -7.72 -8.35 -5.15
N GLU A 65 -6.96 -7.98 -4.12
CA GLU A 65 -7.49 -7.18 -3.00
C GLU A 65 -8.05 -5.83 -3.49
N ARG A 66 -7.38 -5.20 -4.45
CA ARG A 66 -7.86 -3.96 -5.09
C ARG A 66 -9.27 -4.12 -5.65
N ASN A 67 -9.51 -5.22 -6.36
CA ASN A 67 -10.79 -5.49 -7.01
C ASN A 67 -11.86 -5.81 -5.96
N ASP A 68 -11.52 -6.57 -4.92
CA ASP A 68 -12.44 -6.89 -3.81
C ASP A 68 -12.90 -5.62 -3.08
N ILE A 69 -11.98 -4.68 -2.80
CA ILE A 69 -12.32 -3.38 -2.19
C ILE A 69 -13.21 -2.56 -3.13
N SER A 70 -12.87 -2.49 -4.41
CA SER A 70 -13.68 -1.76 -5.40
C SER A 70 -15.10 -2.35 -5.51
N GLU A 71 -15.23 -3.68 -5.49
CA GLU A 71 -16.51 -4.37 -5.49
C GLU A 71 -17.33 -4.06 -4.23
N LEU A 72 -16.69 -4.12 -3.05
CA LEU A 72 -17.34 -3.76 -1.79
C LEU A 72 -17.90 -2.33 -1.80
N TYR A 73 -17.12 -1.37 -2.32
CA TYR A 73 -17.56 0.02 -2.47
C TYR A 73 -18.76 0.13 -3.40
N ASN A 74 -18.74 -0.56 -4.54
CA ASN A 74 -19.87 -0.57 -5.47
C ASN A 74 -21.13 -1.20 -4.86
N GLN A 75 -20.97 -2.27 -4.06
CA GLN A 75 -22.07 -2.88 -3.31
C GLN A 75 -22.66 -1.89 -2.29
N GLN A 76 -21.82 -1.17 -1.55
CA GLN A 76 -22.24 -0.15 -0.57
C GLN A 76 -22.96 1.03 -1.23
N ILE A 77 -22.50 1.49 -2.39
CA ILE A 77 -23.20 2.49 -3.20
C ILE A 77 -24.58 1.97 -3.63
N THR A 78 -24.65 0.71 -4.08
CA THR A 78 -25.90 0.09 -4.56
C THR A 78 -26.95 0.00 -3.46
N VAL A 79 -26.57 -0.27 -2.22
CA VAL A 79 -27.50 -0.36 -1.07
C VAL A 79 -27.75 0.97 -0.36
N GLY A 80 -27.10 2.05 -0.80
CA GLY A 80 -27.27 3.40 -0.26
C GLY A 80 -26.45 3.69 1.01
N ASP A 81 -25.51 2.84 1.38
CA ASP A 81 -24.59 3.05 2.50
C ASP A 81 -23.48 4.07 2.14
N ARG A 82 -23.23 4.28 0.84
CA ARG A 82 -22.30 5.27 0.29
C ARG A 82 -22.94 6.07 -0.84
N VAL A 83 -22.36 7.23 -1.12
CA VAL A 83 -22.73 8.06 -2.27
C VAL A 83 -21.99 7.61 -3.53
N GLU A 84 -22.57 7.80 -4.71
CA GLU A 84 -22.00 7.37 -6.00
C GLU A 84 -20.60 7.93 -6.29
N THR A 85 -20.22 9.04 -5.66
CA THR A 85 -18.90 9.67 -5.82
C THR A 85 -17.83 9.08 -4.90
N ASP A 86 -18.22 8.26 -3.94
CA ASP A 86 -17.32 7.64 -2.96
C ASP A 86 -16.79 6.30 -3.50
N VAL A 87 -16.28 6.31 -4.74
CA VAL A 87 -15.65 5.16 -5.38
C VAL A 87 -14.21 5.00 -4.92
N TRP A 88 -13.73 3.75 -4.84
CA TRP A 88 -12.34 3.49 -4.50
C TRP A 88 -11.44 3.71 -5.74
N ASP A 89 -10.47 4.62 -5.63
CA ASP A 89 -9.61 5.10 -6.72
C ASP A 89 -8.13 4.71 -6.56
N GLY A 90 -7.84 3.83 -5.60
CA GLY A 90 -6.48 3.40 -5.34
C GLY A 90 -5.85 2.66 -6.52
N VAL A 91 -4.52 2.71 -6.56
CA VAL A 91 -3.71 2.01 -7.56
C VAL A 91 -2.77 1.03 -6.87
N VAL A 92 -2.36 0.00 -7.62
CA VAL A 92 -1.30 -0.92 -7.18
C VAL A 92 0.03 -0.36 -7.67
N LEU A 93 0.96 -0.12 -6.75
CA LEU A 93 2.31 0.33 -7.06
C LEU A 93 3.33 -0.69 -6.59
N LYS A 94 4.43 -0.80 -7.34
CA LYS A 94 5.60 -1.55 -6.89
C LYS A 94 6.41 -0.67 -5.94
N ALA A 95 6.74 -1.21 -4.79
CA ALA A 95 7.56 -0.57 -3.78
C ALA A 95 8.92 -1.27 -3.70
N LYS A 96 9.99 -0.49 -3.81
CA LYS A 96 11.36 -0.95 -3.62
C LYS A 96 11.99 -0.27 -2.43
N ARG A 97 12.46 -1.06 -1.48
CA ARG A 97 13.19 -0.58 -0.31
C ARG A 97 14.64 -0.31 -0.69
N HIS A 98 15.12 0.89 -0.41
CA HIS A 98 16.55 1.16 -0.34
C HIS A 98 17.08 0.69 1.01
N LEU A 99 18.06 -0.24 0.98
CA LEU A 99 18.68 -0.78 2.19
C LEU A 99 19.50 0.26 2.94
N GLU A 100 19.96 1.29 2.24
CA GLU A 100 20.60 2.48 2.81
C GLU A 100 19.55 3.59 2.97
N GLY A 101 19.24 3.97 4.22
CA GLY A 101 18.49 5.20 4.53
C GLY A 101 16.98 5.08 4.80
N ASP A 102 16.42 3.87 5.00
CA ASP A 102 14.99 3.66 5.33
C ASP A 102 14.00 4.31 4.33
N LEU A 103 14.44 4.41 3.06
CA LEU A 103 13.65 4.94 1.96
C LEU A 103 12.90 3.82 1.24
N ILE A 104 11.69 4.12 0.80
CA ILE A 104 10.91 3.32 -0.14
C ILE A 104 10.71 4.15 -1.40
N ALA A 105 11.06 3.57 -2.53
CA ALA A 105 10.82 4.08 -3.87
C ALA A 105 9.57 3.41 -4.46
N LEU A 106 8.68 4.22 -5.04
CA LEU A 106 7.45 3.77 -5.68
C LEU A 106 7.61 3.79 -7.21
N TYR A 107 7.05 2.76 -7.84
CA TYR A 107 7.08 2.57 -9.28
C TYR A 107 5.71 2.22 -9.81
N GLN A 108 5.36 2.79 -10.97
CA GLN A 108 4.22 2.41 -11.78
C GLN A 108 4.73 1.60 -12.97
N GLY A 109 4.54 0.29 -12.93
CA GLY A 109 5.32 -0.62 -13.77
C GLY A 109 6.81 -0.44 -13.49
N ASP A 110 7.59 -0.08 -14.51
CA ASP A 110 9.02 0.21 -14.40
C ASP A 110 9.35 1.70 -14.21
N THR A 111 8.34 2.58 -14.21
CA THR A 111 8.53 4.03 -14.11
C THR A 111 8.65 4.46 -12.66
N PHE A 112 9.75 5.13 -12.30
CA PHE A 112 9.93 5.71 -10.97
C PHE A 112 9.00 6.91 -10.77
N ILE A 113 8.25 6.89 -9.66
CA ILE A 113 7.30 7.96 -9.31
C ILE A 113 7.92 8.89 -8.26
N GLY A 114 8.61 8.30 -7.26
CA GLY A 114 9.15 9.05 -6.15
C GLY A 114 9.64 8.14 -5.04
N SER A 115 10.39 8.71 -4.09
CA SER A 115 10.89 7.98 -2.92
C SER A 115 10.78 8.83 -1.67
N LYS A 116 10.42 8.21 -0.55
CA LYS A 116 10.37 8.88 0.75
C LYS A 116 10.67 7.88 1.87
N THR A 117 10.91 8.39 3.08
CA THR A 117 11.05 7.52 4.25
C THR A 117 9.74 6.80 4.51
N TRP A 118 9.82 5.54 4.99
CA TRP A 118 8.61 4.72 5.15
C TRP A 118 7.54 5.36 6.05
N LYS A 119 7.98 6.05 7.10
CA LYS A 119 7.12 6.81 8.04
C LYS A 119 6.41 8.01 7.41
N SER A 120 6.82 8.40 6.21
CA SER A 120 6.35 9.59 5.52
C SER A 120 5.63 9.27 4.21
N LEU A 121 5.32 8.00 3.94
CA LEU A 121 4.64 7.58 2.71
C LEU A 121 3.14 7.96 2.67
N SER A 122 2.64 8.61 3.72
CA SER A 122 1.41 9.41 3.66
C SER A 122 1.69 10.74 2.95
N GLY A 123 0.93 11.04 1.90
CA GLY A 123 0.96 12.36 1.24
C GLY A 123 2.25 12.63 0.46
N LEU A 124 2.78 11.64 -0.27
CA LEU A 124 3.57 11.98 -1.47
C LEU A 124 2.64 12.69 -2.44
#